data_AF-A0A1R3TUI2-F1
#
_entry.id   AF-A0A1R3TUI2-F1
#
_cell.length_a   1.000
_cell.length_b   1.000
_cell.length_c   1.000
_cell.angle_alpha   90.00
_cell.angle_beta   90.00
_cell.angle_gamma   90.00
#
_symmetry.space_group_name_H-M   'P 1'
#
loop_
_entity.id
_entity.type
_entity.pdbx_description
1 polymer ?
#
loop_
_entity_poly.entity_id
_entity_poly.type
_entity_poly.pdbx_seq_one_letter_code
_entity_poly.pdbx_strand_id
1 'polypeptide(L)'
;MHKRSLKALLVGCSILCGAYGAQAQSISVWSRQTDESISVLKALTDAFTADTGIKVETFNTGIDFEQRLARAAAGRTLPDIVLNDTTAMGQMSQMGILKPIDPSKIAGSQDVSTSAWDGAKASDGQFYSLPISAQSFAMFIRKD
;
A
#
# COMPACT_ATOMS: atom_id res chain seq x y z
N MET A 1 -53.77 11.53 33.57
CA MET A 1 -52.84 12.09 34.57
C MET A 1 -52.40 11.00 35.55
N HIS A 2 -51.29 10.33 35.30
CA HIS A 2 -50.63 9.48 36.30
C HIS A 2 -49.12 9.71 36.24
N LYS A 3 -48.63 10.50 37.21
CA LYS A 3 -47.22 10.66 37.55
C LYS A 3 -46.85 9.56 38.54
N ARG A 4 -45.83 8.75 38.22
CA ARG A 4 -44.97 8.09 39.22
C ARG A 4 -43.55 8.01 38.68
N SER A 5 -42.70 8.92 39.15
CA SER A 5 -41.25 8.86 39.04
C SER A 5 -40.69 7.75 39.93
N LEU A 6 -39.75 6.95 39.42
CA LEU A 6 -38.85 6.17 40.25
C LEU A 6 -37.45 6.10 39.63
N LYS A 7 -36.60 7.00 40.13
CA LYS A 7 -35.20 6.81 40.52
C LYS A 7 -34.26 6.02 39.58
N ALA A 8 -33.43 6.81 38.90
CA ALA A 8 -31.99 6.65 38.74
C ALA A 8 -31.37 5.27 39.01
N LEU A 9 -30.90 4.63 37.93
CA LEU A 9 -29.79 3.67 38.00
C LEU A 9 -28.56 4.35 37.37
N LEU A 10 -27.77 4.96 38.25
CA LEU A 10 -26.40 5.38 37.99
C LEU A 10 -25.48 4.20 38.35
N VAL A 11 -24.30 4.18 37.72
CA VAL A 11 -23.11 3.36 38.03
C VAL A 11 -22.91 2.12 37.17
N GLY A 12 -21.96 2.25 36.25
CA GLY A 12 -21.34 1.15 35.51
C GLY A 12 -20.30 1.66 34.51
N CYS A 13 -19.44 2.59 34.95
CA CYS A 13 -18.32 3.11 34.20
C CYS A 13 -17.28 2.01 34.00
N SER A 14 -17.41 1.23 32.93
CA SER A 14 -16.33 0.38 32.43
C SER A 14 -15.61 1.18 31.36
N ILE A 15 -14.76 2.10 31.80
CA ILE A 15 -13.67 2.66 30.99
C ILE A 15 -12.81 1.46 30.58
N LEU A 16 -13.12 0.90 29.41
CA LEU A 16 -12.17 0.13 28.62
C LEU A 16 -11.16 1.13 28.07
N CYS A 17 -10.30 1.66 28.96
CA CYS A 17 -8.94 1.99 28.59
C CYS A 17 -8.24 0.66 28.32
N GLY A 18 -8.61 0.02 27.22
CA GLY A 18 -7.75 -0.92 26.56
C GLY A 18 -6.51 -0.12 26.21
N ALA A 19 -5.44 -0.36 26.97
CA ALA A 19 -4.12 -0.10 26.48
C ALA A 19 -4.08 -0.71 25.07
N TYR A 20 -4.02 0.14 24.05
CA TYR A 20 -3.45 -0.24 22.77
C TYR A 20 -2.00 -0.57 23.11
N GLY A 21 -1.78 -1.80 23.61
CA GLY A 21 -0.47 -2.40 23.63
C GLY A 21 0.05 -2.21 22.21
N ALA A 22 1.24 -1.65 22.12
CA ALA A 22 1.98 -1.58 20.88
C ALA A 22 2.14 -3.02 20.35
N GLN A 23 1.12 -3.51 19.65
CA GLN A 23 1.28 -4.56 18.65
C GLN A 23 2.41 -4.05 17.79
N ALA A 24 3.47 -4.85 17.63
CA ALA A 24 4.53 -4.54 16.69
C ALA A 24 3.85 -4.30 15.34
N GLN A 25 3.73 -3.03 14.96
CA GLN A 25 3.07 -2.64 13.73
C GLN A 25 3.98 -3.13 12.61
N SER A 26 3.50 -4.12 11.86
CA SER A 26 4.13 -4.54 10.62
C SER A 26 3.29 -4.03 9.45
N ILE A 27 3.98 -3.71 8.37
CA ILE A 27 3.38 -3.49 7.06
C ILE A 27 3.89 -4.55 6.10
N SER A 28 3.02 -5.05 5.24
CA SER A 28 3.31 -6.08 4.27
C SER A 28 3.48 -5.47 2.88
N VAL A 29 4.59 -5.80 2.22
CA VAL A 29 4.96 -5.27 0.89
C VAL A 29 5.16 -6.44 -0.05
N TRP A 30 4.34 -6.51 -1.10
CA TRP A 30 4.52 -7.49 -2.18
C TRP A 30 5.13 -6.82 -3.39
N SER A 31 6.08 -7.50 -4.01
CA SER A 31 6.77 -6.98 -5.19
C SER A 31 7.12 -8.07 -6.20
N ARG A 32 7.55 -7.60 -7.37
CA ARG A 32 8.05 -8.40 -8.48
C ARG A 32 9.44 -7.92 -8.94
N GLN A 33 10.22 -7.42 -7.99
CA GLN A 33 11.57 -6.94 -8.21
C GLN A 33 12.45 -8.07 -8.76
N THR A 34 13.38 -7.70 -9.63
CA THR A 34 14.40 -8.62 -10.15
C THR A 34 15.48 -8.84 -9.08
N ASP A 35 16.40 -9.76 -9.34
CA ASP A 35 17.53 -10.01 -8.44
C ASP A 35 18.42 -8.77 -8.29
N GLU A 36 18.49 -7.92 -9.31
CA GLU A 36 19.23 -6.66 -9.28
C GLU A 36 18.55 -5.61 -8.39
N SER A 37 17.21 -5.53 -8.41
CA SER A 37 16.47 -4.46 -7.74
C SER A 37 15.92 -4.84 -6.36
N ILE A 38 15.88 -6.12 -5.99
CA ILE A 38 15.40 -6.56 -4.68
C ILE A 38 16.27 -6.04 -3.52
N SER A 39 17.58 -5.85 -3.76
CA SER A 39 18.50 -5.27 -2.77
C SER A 39 18.16 -3.81 -2.44
N VAL A 40 17.68 -3.05 -3.42
CA VAL A 40 17.23 -1.66 -3.25
C VAL A 40 15.96 -1.62 -2.42
N LEU A 41 14.98 -2.48 -2.72
CA LEU A 41 13.76 -2.58 -1.90
C LEU A 41 14.10 -2.90 -0.45
N LYS A 42 15.02 -3.86 -0.22
CA LYS A 42 15.47 -4.19 1.13
C LYS A 42 16.09 -2.99 1.85
N ALA A 43 16.97 -2.24 1.18
CA ALA A 43 17.60 -1.07 1.77
C ALA A 43 16.57 0.02 2.16
N LEU A 44 15.56 0.24 1.31
CA LEU A 44 14.47 1.19 1.60
C LEU A 44 13.63 0.73 2.80
N THR A 45 13.26 -0.55 2.87
CA THR A 45 12.47 -1.09 3.98
C THR A 45 13.25 -1.11 5.29
N ASP A 46 14.55 -1.44 5.25
CA ASP A 46 15.43 -1.40 6.42
C ASP A 46 15.55 0.03 6.96
N ALA A 47 15.73 1.02 6.08
CA ALA A 47 15.82 2.43 6.47
C ALA A 47 14.51 2.93 7.08
N PHE A 48 13.37 2.58 6.48
CA PHE A 48 12.05 2.89 7.02
C PHE A 48 11.84 2.28 8.42
N THR A 49 12.21 1.00 8.61
CA THR A 49 12.14 0.35 9.92
C THR A 49 13.07 1.01 10.95
N ALA A 50 14.28 1.42 10.54
CA ALA A 50 15.21 2.11 11.44
C ALA A 50 14.69 3.48 11.89
N ASP A 51 14.04 4.23 11.01
CA ASP A 51 13.50 5.56 11.30
C ASP A 51 12.21 5.51 12.14
N THR A 52 11.33 4.55 11.85
CA THR A 52 9.97 4.53 12.42
C THR A 52 9.76 3.47 13.51
N GLY A 53 10.61 2.46 13.58
CA GLY A 53 10.41 1.26 14.39
C GLY A 53 9.32 0.30 13.87
N ILE A 54 8.67 0.62 12.74
CA ILE A 54 7.64 -0.22 12.10
C ILE A 54 8.34 -1.31 11.28
N LYS A 55 7.95 -2.58 11.48
CA LYS A 55 8.53 -3.70 10.73
C LYS A 55 7.96 -3.75 9.32
N VAL A 56 8.78 -4.16 8.35
CA VAL A 56 8.30 -4.42 6.98
C VAL A 56 8.48 -5.90 6.65
N GLU A 57 7.40 -6.56 6.27
CA GLU A 57 7.40 -7.94 5.78
C GLU A 57 7.30 -7.94 4.26
N THR A 58 8.34 -8.44 3.59
CA THR A 58 8.41 -8.43 2.13
C THR A 58 8.13 -9.81 1.53
N PHE A 59 7.33 -9.86 0.48
CA PHE A 59 7.19 -11.01 -0.42
C PHE A 59 7.57 -10.60 -1.84
N ASN A 60 8.44 -11.37 -2.49
CA ASN A 60 8.86 -11.10 -3.87
C ASN A 60 8.68 -12.35 -4.74
N THR A 61 8.08 -12.19 -5.91
CA THR A 61 8.06 -13.25 -6.94
C THR A 61 7.95 -12.65 -8.33
N GLY A 62 8.82 -13.08 -9.25
CA GLY A 62 8.68 -12.79 -10.67
C GLY A 62 7.69 -13.70 -11.39
N ILE A 63 7.21 -14.76 -10.73
CA ILE A 63 6.35 -15.81 -11.31
C ILE A 63 4.96 -15.74 -10.68
N ASP A 64 3.93 -15.82 -11.52
CA ASP A 64 2.51 -15.88 -11.14
C ASP A 64 2.05 -14.81 -10.15
N PHE A 65 2.70 -13.64 -10.15
CA PHE A 65 2.43 -12.57 -9.18
C PHE A 65 0.94 -12.17 -9.17
N GLU A 66 0.37 -11.88 -10.33
CA GLU A 66 -1.04 -11.48 -10.46
C GLU A 66 -2.02 -12.59 -10.04
N GLN A 67 -1.69 -13.85 -10.33
CA GLN A 67 -2.52 -14.98 -9.91
C GLN A 67 -2.49 -15.12 -8.38
N ARG A 68 -1.33 -14.92 -7.75
CA ARG A 68 -1.20 -14.93 -6.28
C ARG A 68 -1.94 -13.76 -5.65
N LEU A 69 -1.84 -12.57 -6.24
CA LEU A 69 -2.56 -11.38 -5.79
C LEU A 69 -4.08 -11.57 -5.88
N ALA A 70 -4.57 -12.16 -6.97
CA ALA A 70 -6.00 -12.49 -7.12
C ALA A 70 -6.48 -13.50 -6.06
N ARG A 71 -5.68 -14.51 -5.72
CA ARG A 71 -5.98 -15.44 -4.61
C ARG A 71 -5.98 -14.73 -3.26
N ALA A 72 -5.03 -13.83 -3.02
CA ALA A 72 -4.98 -13.02 -1.80
C ALA A 72 -6.21 -12.11 -1.68
N ALA A 73 -6.65 -11.50 -2.78
CA ALA A 73 -7.89 -10.72 -2.85
C ALA A 73 -9.11 -11.56 -2.45
N ALA A 74 -9.27 -12.74 -3.08
CA ALA A 74 -10.37 -13.66 -2.77
C ALA A 74 -10.32 -14.17 -1.31
N GLY A 75 -9.12 -14.40 -0.80
CA GLY A 75 -8.86 -14.84 0.58
C GLY A 75 -8.84 -13.74 1.62
N ARG A 76 -9.05 -12.47 1.25
CA ARG A 76 -8.95 -11.28 2.13
C ARG A 76 -7.62 -11.21 2.89
N THR A 77 -6.53 -11.53 2.21
CA THR A 77 -5.16 -11.57 2.74
C THR A 77 -4.22 -10.73 1.86
N LEU A 78 -4.74 -9.63 1.31
CA LEU A 78 -3.96 -8.69 0.51
C LEU A 78 -2.83 -8.06 1.34
N PRO A 79 -1.69 -7.73 0.72
CA PRO A 79 -0.68 -6.91 1.35
C PRO A 79 -1.14 -5.45 1.48
N ASP A 80 -0.45 -4.69 2.33
CA ASP A 80 -0.68 -3.25 2.49
C ASP A 80 -0.19 -2.47 1.27
N ILE A 81 0.93 -2.90 0.68
CA ILE A 81 1.56 -2.26 -0.47
C ILE A 81 1.88 -3.30 -1.54
N VAL A 82 1.53 -2.97 -2.78
CA VAL A 82 1.97 -3.72 -3.97
C VAL A 82 2.89 -2.82 -4.78
N LEU A 83 4.13 -3.27 -4.97
CA LEU A 83 5.10 -2.65 -5.86
C LEU A 83 5.10 -3.37 -7.21
N ASN A 84 4.52 -2.74 -8.22
CA ASN A 84 4.26 -3.33 -9.53
C ASN A 84 4.25 -2.26 -10.63
N ASP A 85 4.17 -2.70 -11.89
CA ASP A 85 4.02 -1.85 -13.06
C ASP A 85 2.62 -1.23 -13.11
N THR A 86 2.52 0.02 -13.57
CA THR A 86 1.23 0.71 -13.73
C THR A 86 0.30 0.02 -14.71
N THR A 87 0.80 -0.85 -15.59
CA THR A 87 0.02 -1.68 -16.52
C THR A 87 -0.93 -2.64 -15.79
N ALA A 88 -0.61 -3.06 -14.56
CA ALA A 88 -1.45 -3.93 -13.75
C ALA A 88 -2.64 -3.19 -13.10
N MET A 89 -2.64 -1.85 -13.09
CA MET A 89 -3.65 -1.03 -12.42
C MET A 89 -5.07 -1.30 -12.91
N GLY A 90 -5.25 -1.53 -14.22
CA GLY A 90 -6.56 -1.83 -14.79
C GLY A 90 -7.18 -3.11 -14.22
N GLN A 91 -6.39 -4.19 -14.12
CA GLN A 91 -6.84 -5.45 -13.53
C GLN A 91 -7.11 -5.29 -12.02
N MET A 92 -6.23 -4.60 -11.29
CA MET A 92 -6.41 -4.37 -9.85
C MET A 92 -7.64 -3.51 -9.54
N SER A 93 -7.97 -2.53 -10.40
CA SER A 93 -9.19 -1.74 -10.30
C SER A 93 -10.43 -2.63 -10.49
N GLN A 94 -10.45 -3.52 -11.49
CA GLN A 94 -11.55 -4.48 -11.69
C GLN A 94 -11.75 -5.44 -10.50
N MET A 95 -10.67 -5.80 -9.80
CA MET A 95 -10.75 -6.61 -8.57
C MET A 95 -11.27 -5.81 -7.35
N GLY A 96 -11.33 -4.48 -7.43
CA GLY A 96 -11.77 -3.62 -6.33
C GLY A 96 -10.78 -3.54 -5.16
N ILE A 97 -9.48 -3.76 -5.42
CA ILE A 97 -8.44 -3.87 -4.38
C ILE A 97 -7.57 -2.61 -4.26
N LEU A 98 -7.88 -1.56 -5.01
CA LEU A 98 -7.12 -0.33 -5.00
C LEU A 98 -7.74 0.70 -4.05
N LYS A 99 -6.88 1.36 -3.28
CA LYS A 99 -7.25 2.49 -2.42
C LYS A 99 -6.85 3.79 -3.10
N PRO A 100 -7.77 4.76 -3.29
CA PRO A 100 -7.41 6.07 -3.82
C PRO A 100 -6.33 6.75 -2.97
N ILE A 101 -5.40 7.40 -3.64
CA ILE A 101 -4.40 8.26 -3.00
C ILE A 101 -4.63 9.72 -3.41
N ASP A 102 -4.16 10.62 -2.56
CA ASP A 102 -4.15 12.05 -2.83
C ASP A 102 -2.69 12.48 -2.97
N PRO A 103 -2.18 12.69 -4.21
CA PRO A 103 -0.79 13.06 -4.43
C PRO A 103 -0.38 14.33 -3.67
N SER A 104 -1.31 15.26 -3.40
CA SER A 104 -1.00 16.50 -2.70
C SER A 104 -0.63 16.29 -1.21
N LYS A 105 -0.96 15.12 -0.66
CA LYS A 105 -0.65 14.74 0.73
C LYS A 105 0.64 13.94 0.85
N ILE A 106 1.30 13.63 -0.26
CA ILE A 106 2.55 12.86 -0.27
C ILE A 106 3.72 13.84 -0.29
N ALA A 107 4.58 13.76 0.72
CA ALA A 107 5.81 14.54 0.75
C ALA A 107 6.69 14.19 -0.46
N GLY A 108 7.20 15.20 -1.16
CA GLY A 108 8.03 15.01 -2.36
C GLY A 108 7.22 14.75 -3.65
N SER A 109 5.88 14.81 -3.60
CA SER A 109 5.02 14.63 -4.78
C SER A 109 5.32 15.61 -5.92
N GLN A 110 5.73 16.83 -5.57
CA GLN A 110 6.16 17.86 -6.53
C GLN A 110 7.49 17.54 -7.23
N ASP A 111 8.28 16.61 -6.69
CA ASP A 111 9.57 16.20 -7.25
C ASP A 111 9.39 15.07 -8.28
N VAL A 112 8.19 14.47 -8.36
CA VAL A 112 7.82 13.47 -9.36
C VAL A 112 7.38 14.17 -10.65
N SER A 113 7.96 13.76 -11.78
CA SER A 113 7.66 14.36 -13.09
C SER A 113 6.17 14.29 -13.47
N THR A 114 5.66 15.32 -14.14
CA THR A 114 4.27 15.35 -14.64
C THR A 114 3.94 14.13 -15.50
N SER A 115 4.86 13.70 -16.37
CA SER A 115 4.65 12.51 -17.21
C SER A 115 4.50 11.23 -16.42
N ALA A 116 5.19 11.09 -15.28
CA ALA A 116 5.04 9.93 -14.41
C ALA A 116 3.68 9.95 -13.70
N TRP A 117 3.24 11.12 -13.24
CA TRP A 117 1.89 11.28 -12.69
C TRP A 117 0.82 10.97 -13.75
N ASP A 118 0.91 11.54 -14.94
CA ASP A 118 -0.06 11.26 -16.00
C ASP A 118 -0.10 9.78 -16.38
N GLY A 119 1.04 9.09 -16.38
CA GLY A 119 1.11 7.64 -16.60
C GLY A 119 0.55 6.77 -15.47
N ALA A 120 0.40 7.31 -14.26
CA ALA A 120 -0.17 6.63 -13.11
C ALA A 120 -1.65 6.98 -12.85
N LYS A 121 -2.23 7.86 -13.66
CA LYS A 121 -3.64 8.24 -13.59
C LYS A 121 -4.49 7.14 -14.19
N ALA A 122 -5.48 6.65 -13.43
CA ALA A 122 -6.42 5.65 -13.92
C ALA A 122 -7.43 6.27 -14.90
N SER A 123 -8.15 5.40 -15.62
CA SER A 123 -9.15 5.82 -16.62
C SER A 123 -10.32 6.62 -16.04
N ASP A 124 -10.56 6.52 -14.73
CA ASP A 124 -11.55 7.31 -13.98
C ASP A 124 -11.00 8.68 -13.52
N GLY A 125 -9.76 9.01 -13.88
CA GLY A 125 -9.07 10.24 -13.50
C GLY A 125 -8.48 10.24 -12.10
N GLN A 126 -8.64 9.16 -11.32
CA GLN A 126 -8.13 9.03 -9.96
C GLN A 126 -6.69 8.50 -9.93
N PHE A 127 -6.02 8.70 -8.80
CA PHE A 127 -4.70 8.12 -8.52
C PHE A 127 -4.84 6.97 -7.52
N TYR A 128 -4.21 5.85 -7.85
CA TYR A 128 -4.17 4.65 -6.99
C TYR A 128 -2.74 4.19 -6.70
N SER A 129 -1.73 4.87 -7.25
CA SER A 129 -0.32 4.49 -7.12
C SER A 129 0.59 5.71 -7.10
N LEU A 130 1.73 5.58 -6.42
CA LEU A 130 2.82 6.56 -6.39
C LEU A 130 3.91 6.12 -7.38
N PRO A 131 4.22 6.90 -8.43
CA PRO A 131 5.31 6.55 -9.35
C PRO A 131 6.66 6.63 -8.64
N ILE A 132 7.47 5.57 -8.74
CA ILE A 132 8.85 5.54 -8.20
C ILE A 132 9.92 5.32 -9.27
N SER A 133 9.52 4.90 -10.47
CA SER A 133 10.42 4.66 -11.60
C SER A 133 9.68 4.84 -12.92
N ALA A 134 10.40 5.20 -13.97
CA ALA A 134 9.91 5.18 -15.34
C ALA A 134 10.83 4.29 -16.18
N GLN A 135 10.25 3.43 -17.01
CA GLN A 135 10.99 2.56 -17.92
C GLN A 135 10.71 3.00 -19.35
N SER A 136 11.77 3.14 -20.15
CA SER A 136 11.69 3.47 -21.57
C SER A 136 12.28 2.35 -22.39
N PHE A 137 11.69 2.07 -23.55
CA PHE A 137 12.26 1.11 -24.48
C PHE A 137 13.49 1.72 -25.17
N ALA A 138 14.60 0.99 -25.14
CA ALA A 138 15.83 1.37 -25.82
C ALA A 138 16.42 0.15 -26.54
N MET A 139 17.08 0.40 -27.67
CA MET A 139 17.84 -0.62 -28.38
C MET A 139 19.30 -0.54 -27.95
N PHE A 140 19.79 -1.59 -27.29
CA PHE A 140 21.19 -1.73 -26.91
C PHE A 140 21.91 -2.54 -27.98
N ILE A 141 22.82 -1.90 -28.72
CA ILE A 141 23.64 -2.56 -29.75
C ILE A 141 25.07 -2.66 -29.22
N ARG A 142 25.66 -3.85 -29.34
CA ARG A 142 27.09 -4.06 -29.10
C ARG A 142 27.90 -3.22 -30.10
N LYS A 143 28.88 -2.47 -29.60
CA LYS A 143 29.67 -1.54 -30.41
C LYS A 143 30.70 -2.24 -31.31
N ASP A 144 31.11 -3.45 -30.94
CA ASP A 144 32.18 -4.21 -31.57
C ASP A 144 31.72 -5.05 -32.77
#